data_AF-A0A945FLT7-F1
#
_entry.id   AF-A0A945FLT7-F1
#
_cell.length_a   1.000
_cell.length_b   1.000
_cell.length_c   1.000
_cell.angle_alpha   90.00
_cell.angle_beta   90.00
_cell.angle_gamma   90.00
#
_symmetry.space_group_name_H-M   'P 1'
#
loop_
_entity.id
_entity.type
_entity.pdbx_description
1 polymer ?
#
loop_
_entity_poly.entity_id
_entity_poly.type
_entity_poly.pdbx_seq_one_letter_code
_entity_poly.pdbx_strand_id
1 'polypeptide(L)' 'MPIKNKYFSVEEANSFIPKLLIDIPLIQSLMKSLVCEYPDVRKAREKAQFNGGSFQGVDYINCVLQINSLT' A
#
# COMPACT_ATOMS: atom_id res chain seq x y z
N MET A 1 -26.50 1.12 11.14
CA MET A 1 -26.55 -0.34 11.41
C MET A 1 -25.50 -0.66 12.46
N PRO A 2 -25.82 -1.40 13.53
CA PRO A 2 -24.80 -1.81 14.50
C PRO A 2 -23.85 -2.79 13.81
N ILE A 3 -22.55 -2.51 13.88
CA ILE A 3 -21.50 -3.42 13.38
C ILE A 3 -21.55 -4.64 14.29
N LYS A 4 -22.17 -5.73 13.83
CA LYS A 4 -22.18 -7.00 14.53
C LYS A 4 -20.78 -7.57 14.40
N ASN A 5 -19.98 -7.50 15.47
CA ASN A 5 -18.66 -8.11 15.48
C ASN A 5 -18.82 -9.62 15.24
N LYS A 6 -18.28 -10.10 14.13
CA LYS A 6 -18.21 -11.53 13.85
C LYS A 6 -17.00 -12.09 14.60
N TYR A 7 -17.28 -12.80 15.68
CA TYR A 7 -16.25 -13.51 16.44
C TYR A 7 -16.13 -14.94 15.89
N PHE A 8 -14.89 -15.43 15.80
CA PHE A 8 -14.63 -16.82 15.48
C PHE A 8 -14.87 -17.70 16.71
N SER A 9 -15.37 -18.92 16.50
CA SER A 9 -15.31 -19.95 17.53
C SER A 9 -13.85 -20.36 17.77
N VAL A 10 -13.61 -21.05 18.88
CA VAL A 10 -12.27 -21.58 19.20
C VAL A 10 -11.81 -22.57 18.14
N GLU A 11 -12.72 -23.44 17.67
CA GLU A 11 -12.47 -24.42 16.63
C GLU A 11 -12.17 -23.74 15.29
N GLU A 12 -12.95 -22.72 14.92
CA GLU A 12 -12.70 -21.93 13.72
C GLU A 12 -11.32 -21.27 13.79
N ALA A 13 -11.00 -20.58 14.88
CA ALA A 13 -9.71 -19.95 15.07
C ALA A 13 -8.56 -20.96 14.98
N ASN A 14 -8.70 -22.10 15.65
CA ASN A 14 -7.70 -23.18 15.64
C ASN A 14 -7.49 -23.77 14.25
N SER A 15 -8.52 -23.80 13.39
CA SER A 15 -8.37 -24.24 12.00
C SER A 15 -7.51 -23.29 11.15
N PHE A 16 -7.47 -22.00 11.49
CA PHE A 16 -6.67 -20.99 10.78
C PHE A 16 -5.24 -20.86 11.30
N ILE A 17 -4.99 -21.16 12.59
CA ILE A 17 -3.67 -20.99 13.22
C ILE A 17 -2.52 -21.64 12.41
N PRO A 18 -2.61 -22.90 11.96
CA PRO A 18 -1.53 -23.53 11.21
C PRO A 18 -1.15 -22.78 9.93
N LYS A 19 -2.16 -22.26 9.22
CA LYS A 19 -1.95 -21.46 8.01
C LYS A 19 -1.35 -20.10 8.34
N LEU A 20 -1.83 -19.43 9.38
CA LEU A 20 -1.30 -18.13 9.82
C LEU A 20 0.17 -18.23 10.25
N LEU A 21 0.57 -19.33 10.89
CA LEU A 21 1.96 -19.56 11.29
C LEU A 21 2.92 -19.66 10.09
N ILE A 22 2.41 -20.05 8.91
CA ILE A 22 3.20 -20.11 7.67
C ILE A 22 3.13 -18.77 6.93
N ASP A 23 1.92 -18.23 6.76
CA ASP A 23 1.68 -17.08 5.90
C ASP A 23 2.23 -15.78 6.51
N ILE A 24 2.13 -15.60 7.84
CA ILE A 24 2.57 -14.35 8.49
C ILE A 24 4.08 -14.11 8.32
N PRO A 25 4.98 -15.07 8.64
CA PRO A 25 6.41 -14.87 8.41
C PRO A 25 6.76 -14.63 6.95
N LEU A 26 6.08 -15.31 6.02
CA LEU A 26 6.28 -15.13 4.58
C LEU A 26 5.92 -13.71 4.15
N ILE A 27 4.75 -13.21 4.55
CA ILE A 27 4.30 -11.84 4.25
C ILE A 27 5.27 -10.81 4.83
N GLN A 28 5.73 -11.02 6.07
CA GLN A 28 6.72 -10.14 6.71
C GLN A 28 8.05 -10.12 5.95
N SER A 29 8.52 -11.28 5.49
CA SER A 29 9.74 -11.37 4.68
C SER A 29 9.57 -10.67 3.33
N LEU A 30 8.46 -10.89 2.63
CA LEU A 30 8.17 -10.24 1.35
C LEU A 30 8.10 -8.72 1.51
N MET A 31 7.48 -8.24 2.59
CA MET A 31 7.42 -6.81 2.89
C MET A 31 8.82 -6.22 3.11
N LYS A 32 9.69 -6.94 3.84
CA LYS A 32 11.07 -6.52 4.06
C LYS A 32 11.84 -6.43 2.74
N SER A 33 11.75 -7.45 1.89
CA SER A 33 12.40 -7.43 0.56
C SER A 33 11.87 -6.29 -0.30
N LEU A 34 10.55 -6.07 -0.35
CA LEU A 34 9.94 -4.95 -1.11
C LEU A 34 10.46 -3.57 -0.69
N VAL A 35 10.82 -3.38 0.59
CA VAL A 35 11.33 -2.10 1.10
C VAL A 35 12.86 -1.98 0.95
N CYS A 36 13.59 -3.07 1.10
CA CYS A 36 15.06 -3.06 1.14
C CYS A 36 15.70 -3.28 -0.23
N GLU A 37 15.15 -4.19 -1.04
CA GLU A 37 15.77 -4.67 -2.28
C GLU A 37 15.26 -3.93 -3.53
N TYR A 38 14.13 -3.23 -3.44
CA TYR A 38 13.50 -2.54 -4.57
C TYR A 38 13.34 -1.04 -4.28
N PRO A 39 14.39 -0.22 -4.53
CA PRO A 39 14.39 1.21 -4.23
C PRO A 39 13.26 1.99 -4.91
N ASP A 40 12.86 1.57 -6.12
CA ASP A 40 11.80 2.25 -6.88
C ASP A 40 10.42 2.00 -6.27
N VAL A 41 10.17 0.77 -5.80
CA VAL A 41 8.94 0.43 -5.07
C VAL A 41 8.88 1.20 -3.75
N ARG A 42 10.01 1.30 -3.04
CA ARG A 42 10.10 2.12 -1.83
C ARG A 42 9.78 3.60 -2.11
N LYS A 43 10.43 4.20 -3.12
CA LYS A 43 10.19 5.59 -3.53
C LYS A 43 8.74 5.83 -3.93
N ALA A 44 8.13 4.91 -4.67
CA ALA A 44 6.73 5.00 -5.07
C ALA A 44 5.79 4.98 -3.86
N ARG A 45 6.06 4.11 -2.88
CA ARG A 45 5.30 4.06 -1.61
C ARG A 45 5.47 5.31 -0.74
N GLU A 46 6.69 5.81 -0.57
CA GLU A 46 6.96 7.05 0.17
C GLU A 46 6.25 8.26 -0.47
N LYS A 47 6.11 8.24 -1.80
CA LYS A 47 5.40 9.26 -2.57
C LYS A 47 3.91 8.99 -2.76
N ALA A 48 3.37 7.89 -2.24
CA ALA A 48 1.95 7.56 -2.37
C ALA A 48 1.05 8.61 -1.69
N GLN A 49 1.52 9.21 -0.59
CA GLN A 49 0.84 10.35 0.06
C GLN A 49 0.75 11.59 -0.86
N PHE A 50 1.61 11.69 -1.87
CA PHE A 50 1.57 12.71 -2.91
C PHE A 50 0.85 12.22 -4.17
N ASN A 51 -0.05 11.22 -4.03
CA ASN A 51 -0.82 10.57 -5.11
C ASN A 51 0.05 9.97 -6.23
N GLY A 52 1.30 9.59 -5.93
CA GLY A 52 2.21 9.08 -6.96
C GLY A 52 2.64 10.16 -7.97
N GLY A 53 2.52 11.44 -7.61
CA GLY A 53 2.95 12.56 -8.45
C GLY A 53 4.42 12.40 -8.85
N SER A 54 4.65 12.23 -10.15
CA SER A 54 5.98 12.35 -10.72
C SER A 54 6.32 13.84 -10.87
N PHE A 55 7.60 14.21 -10.73
CA PHE A 55 8.04 15.58 -11.01
C PHE A 55 7.63 16.00 -12.43
N GLN A 56 7.72 15.06 -13.37
CA GLN A 56 7.30 15.23 -14.75
C GLN A 56 5.79 15.49 -14.89
N GLY A 57 4.96 14.86 -14.06
CA GLY A 57 3.50 15.09 -14.04
C GLY A 57 3.14 16.47 -13.51
N VAL A 58 3.90 16.98 -12.53
CA VAL A 58 3.75 18.35 -12.02
C VAL A 58 4.12 19.37 -13.11
N ASP A 59 5.24 19.16 -13.81
CA ASP A 59 5.67 20.03 -14.91
C ASP A 59 4.64 20.05 -16.05
N TYR A 60 4.07 18.88 -16.38
CA TYR A 60 3.00 18.78 -17.38
C TYR A 60 1.75 19.56 -16.97
N ILE A 61 1.28 19.40 -15.73
CA ILE A 61 0.10 20.15 -15.24
C ILE A 61 0.39 21.66 -15.23
N ASN A 62 1.56 22.09 -14.77
CA ASN A 62 1.94 23.50 -14.79
C ASN A 62 1.95 24.08 -16.20
N CYS A 63 2.51 23.34 -17.18
CA CYS A 63 2.50 23.75 -18.57
C CYS A 63 1.07 23.90 -19.11
N VAL A 64 0.19 22.92 -18.85
CA VAL A 64 -1.23 22.99 -19.26
C VAL A 64 -1.93 24.18 -18.61
N LEU A 65 -1.72 24.44 -17.32
CA LEU A 65 -2.34 25.57 -16.62
C LEU A 65 -1.89 26.92 -17.20
N GLN A 66 -0.60 27.07 -17.50
CA GLN A 66 -0.05 28.27 -18.13
C GLN A 66 -0.62 28.50 -19.53
N ILE A 67 -0.70 27.46 -20.36
CA ILE A 67 -1.28 27.55 -21.72
C ILE A 67 -2.75 27.96 -21.66
N ASN A 68 -3.48 27.54 -20.63
CA ASN A 68 -4.89 27.88 -20.45
C ASN A 68 -5.12 29.16 -19.64
N SER A 69 -4.06 29.90 -19.26
CA SER A 69 -4.15 31.13 -18.44
C SER A 69 -4.87 30.92 -17.10
N LEU A 70 -4.74 29.73 -16.51
CA LEU A 70 -5.37 29.37 -15.24
C LEU A 70 -4.46 29.63 -14.03
N THR A 71 -3.17 29.84 -14.28
CA THR A 71 -2.10 30.32 -13.38
C THR A 71 -0.99 30.90 -14.23
#